data_AF-A0A662J986-F1
#
_entry.id   AF-A0A662J986-F1
#
_cell.length_a   1.000
_cell.length_b   1.000
_cell.length_c   1.000
_cell.angle_alpha   90.00
_cell.angle_beta   90.00
_cell.angle_gamma   90.00
#
_symmetry.space_group_name_H-M   'P 1'
#
loop_
_entity.id
_entity.type
_entity.pdbx_description
1 polymer ?
#
loop_
_entity_poly.entity_id
_entity_poly.type
_entity_poly.pdbx_seq_one_letter_code
_entity_poly.pdbx_strand_id
1 'polypeptide(L)'
;MLDYSSLGLKVGLELHQQLDTKHKLFCGCPTKLRDDEPDVKFLRRLRPTQSELGQVDEAALFEFKRGRRYLYESYDDSVCLVEMDEEPPHDVNQEALDIALEVALLLKAKPVDQVCVMRKVVIDGSNTTGFQRTLLVAIGGPEAVVEDEEGPVRIETICVEEDAARKMGELEDTVQYRLDRLGIPLVEVATAPEIKSPEQARRVALKIGRLLRATGKVKRGLGTIRQDLNVSIKDGARIEIKGVQDLDLLPKIIEFEVVRQLNLLKIAEELKRRGVTPSDLNYAFADVTELFRNTKSKVLLGGLRKGWRILAVKLPGFAGLVGREIQPGRRLGTELKDYAVFWGGVQGIFHTDELPGYGVSPEEVEALREELKAGELDAVVFTVAPLSKAEEALKAVVDRAKQAVQGVPEETRSANPDGTTKYSRPRPGAARMYPETDVRPITITEERLKKIKEALPELPEQKFKRFVEELKLNPELAEAMLRSKKLELFEKIVSQVKVPPVLVASTLEYTLKGLKREGFA
;
A
#
# COMPACT_ATOMS: atom_id res chain seq x y z
N MET A 1 -0.87 5.07 -27.33
CA MET A 1 -0.96 3.89 -26.44
C MET A 1 0.46 3.40 -26.21
N LEU A 2 0.87 3.17 -24.96
CA LEU A 2 2.22 2.69 -24.65
C LEU A 2 2.35 1.23 -25.06
N ASP A 3 3.48 0.86 -25.66
CA ASP A 3 3.81 -0.54 -25.93
C ASP A 3 4.52 -1.15 -24.72
N TYR A 4 3.75 -1.74 -23.80
CA TYR A 4 4.28 -2.30 -22.56
C TYR A 4 5.28 -3.45 -22.77
N SER A 5 5.19 -4.16 -23.91
CA SER A 5 6.09 -5.26 -24.25
C SER A 5 7.50 -4.76 -24.54
N SER A 6 7.64 -3.73 -25.40
CA SER A 6 8.96 -3.13 -25.68
C SER A 6 9.54 -2.41 -24.48
N LEU A 7 8.68 -1.87 -23.60
CA LEU A 7 9.08 -1.30 -22.32
C LEU A 7 9.51 -2.35 -21.28
N GLY A 8 9.31 -3.63 -21.54
CA GLY A 8 9.62 -4.71 -20.60
C GLY A 8 8.86 -4.59 -19.28
N LEU A 9 7.60 -4.14 -19.32
CA LEU A 9 6.75 -4.01 -18.14
C LEU A 9 6.63 -5.37 -17.44
N LYS A 10 6.92 -5.37 -16.14
CA LYS A 10 6.63 -6.48 -15.23
C LYS A 10 5.88 -5.97 -14.02
N VAL A 11 4.74 -6.60 -13.75
CA VAL A 11 3.91 -6.33 -12.58
C VAL A 11 3.75 -7.60 -11.75
N GLY A 12 3.91 -7.47 -10.43
CA GLY A 12 3.48 -8.45 -9.43
C GLY A 12 2.37 -7.88 -8.56
N LEU A 13 1.45 -8.73 -8.12
CA LEU A 13 0.31 -8.37 -7.27
C LEU A 13 0.43 -9.09 -5.93
N GLU A 14 0.14 -8.38 -4.85
CA GLU A 14 -0.04 -8.93 -3.50
C GLU A 14 -1.47 -8.61 -3.06
N LEU A 15 -2.36 -9.60 -3.06
CA LEU A 15 -3.77 -9.42 -2.70
C LEU A 15 -4.00 -9.82 -1.25
N HIS A 16 -4.35 -8.85 -0.40
CA HIS A 16 -4.69 -9.06 1.00
C HIS A 16 -6.21 -9.07 1.16
N GLN A 17 -6.76 -10.12 1.73
CA GLN A 17 -8.20 -10.28 1.94
C GLN A 17 -8.48 -10.73 3.37
N GLN A 18 -9.33 -9.98 4.08
CA GLN A 18 -9.77 -10.36 5.42
C GLN A 18 -10.63 -11.61 5.37
N LEU A 19 -10.34 -12.56 6.25
CA LEU A 19 -11.13 -13.77 6.47
C LEU A 19 -12.28 -13.47 7.42
N ASP A 20 -13.44 -14.08 7.19
CA ASP A 20 -14.63 -13.91 8.02
C ASP A 20 -14.72 -14.97 9.12
N THR A 21 -13.64 -15.06 9.90
CA THR A 21 -13.52 -15.99 11.03
C THR A 21 -14.27 -15.48 12.25
N LYS A 22 -14.65 -16.41 13.14
CA LYS A 22 -15.30 -16.06 14.42
C LYS A 22 -14.42 -15.22 15.32
N HIS A 23 -13.13 -15.58 15.37
CA HIS A 23 -12.13 -14.96 16.24
C HIS A 23 -10.95 -14.44 15.43
N LYS A 24 -10.16 -13.56 16.04
CA LYS A 24 -8.90 -13.05 15.49
C LYS A 24 -7.84 -14.17 15.38
N LEU A 25 -6.70 -13.86 14.76
CA LEU A 25 -5.70 -14.85 14.36
C LEU A 25 -4.96 -15.49 15.54
N PHE A 26 -4.70 -14.70 16.60
CA PHE A 26 -3.89 -15.11 17.75
C PHE A 26 -4.58 -14.82 19.10
N CYS A 27 -5.90 -14.63 19.12
CA CYS A 27 -6.67 -14.47 20.34
C CYS A 27 -8.17 -14.80 20.12
N GLY A 28 -8.91 -14.94 21.21
CA GLY A 28 -10.35 -15.23 21.22
C GLY A 28 -11.27 -14.05 20.88
N CYS A 29 -10.73 -12.86 20.59
CA CYS A 29 -11.56 -11.68 20.33
C CYS A 29 -12.32 -11.79 18.99
N PRO A 30 -13.56 -11.25 18.90
CA PRO A 30 -14.34 -11.25 17.67
C PRO A 30 -13.73 -10.37 16.57
N THR A 31 -13.98 -10.70 15.30
CA THR A 31 -13.51 -9.91 14.14
C THR A 31 -14.46 -8.76 13.77
N LYS A 32 -14.86 -7.96 14.76
CA LYS A 32 -15.82 -6.85 14.61
C LYS A 32 -15.12 -5.49 14.69
N LEU A 33 -15.52 -4.56 13.81
CA LEU A 33 -15.09 -3.17 13.89
C LEU A 33 -16.07 -2.35 14.73
N ARG A 34 -15.55 -1.36 15.45
CA ARG A 34 -16.28 -0.50 16.40
C ARG A 34 -16.03 0.97 16.10
N ASP A 35 -17.10 1.75 15.99
CA ASP A 35 -17.00 3.19 15.68
C ASP A 35 -17.40 4.09 16.88
N ASP A 36 -17.91 3.50 17.94
CA ASP A 36 -18.29 4.12 19.21
C ASP A 36 -17.08 4.44 20.12
N GLU A 37 -17.33 5.07 21.27
CA GLU A 37 -16.28 5.51 22.19
C GLU A 37 -15.51 4.32 22.78
N PRO A 38 -14.17 4.35 22.78
CA PRO A 38 -13.37 3.27 23.35
C PRO A 38 -13.37 3.31 24.88
N ASP A 39 -13.34 2.12 25.49
CA ASP A 39 -13.33 1.96 26.94
C ASP A 39 -11.98 2.35 27.55
N VAL A 40 -10.88 2.04 26.84
CA VAL A 40 -9.52 2.28 27.32
C VAL A 40 -8.67 2.95 26.25
N LYS A 41 -7.84 3.91 26.67
CA LYS A 41 -6.81 4.53 25.85
C LYS A 41 -5.46 4.44 26.54
N PHE A 42 -4.42 4.06 25.80
CA PHE A 42 -3.07 3.97 26.34
C PHE A 42 -2.03 4.43 25.32
N LEU A 43 -0.91 4.95 25.83
CA LEU A 43 0.14 5.55 25.02
C LEU A 43 1.36 4.62 24.98
N ARG A 44 1.94 4.41 23.80
CA ARG A 44 3.17 3.65 23.60
C ARG A 44 4.16 4.38 22.70
N ARG A 45 5.40 3.92 22.73
CA ARG A 45 6.48 4.30 21.82
C ARG A 45 7.20 3.03 21.38
N LEU A 46 7.33 2.84 20.08
CA LEU A 46 8.10 1.73 19.52
C LEU A 46 9.57 2.11 19.43
N ARG A 47 10.45 1.11 19.53
CA ARG A 47 11.90 1.27 19.41
C ARG A 47 12.40 0.31 18.33
N PRO A 48 13.37 0.73 17.50
CA PRO A 48 13.98 -0.15 16.53
C PRO A 48 14.86 -1.17 17.26
N THR A 49 14.87 -2.40 16.75
CA THR A 49 15.70 -3.49 17.28
C THR A 49 16.75 -3.86 16.23
N GLN A 50 17.94 -4.28 16.69
CA GLN A 50 18.97 -4.83 15.81
C GLN A 50 18.52 -6.21 15.29
N SER A 51 18.81 -6.49 14.03
CA SER A 51 18.73 -7.83 13.47
C SER A 51 19.79 -8.74 14.08
N GLU A 52 19.71 -10.05 13.82
CA GLU A 52 20.74 -11.02 14.21
C GLU A 52 22.14 -10.66 13.68
N LEU A 53 22.20 -9.90 12.57
CA LEU A 53 23.43 -9.40 11.96
C LEU A 53 23.90 -8.06 12.55
N GLY A 54 23.25 -7.58 13.62
CA GLY A 54 23.54 -6.29 14.25
C GLY A 54 23.06 -5.07 13.45
N GLN A 55 22.31 -5.28 12.36
CA GLN A 55 21.86 -4.21 11.46
C GLN A 55 20.49 -3.70 11.88
N VAL A 56 20.27 -2.39 11.78
CA VAL A 56 18.95 -1.78 12.01
C VAL A 56 18.36 -1.39 10.67
N ASP A 57 17.08 -1.73 10.43
CA ASP A 57 16.38 -1.30 9.23
C ASP A 57 16.31 0.24 9.18
N GLU A 58 16.74 0.83 8.06
CA GLU A 58 16.88 2.29 7.93
C GLU A 58 15.54 3.02 8.07
N ALA A 59 14.47 2.46 7.50
CA ALA A 59 13.13 3.02 7.64
C ALA A 59 12.65 2.90 9.10
N ALA A 60 13.04 1.83 9.79
CA ALA A 60 12.75 1.69 11.20
C ALA A 60 13.51 2.71 12.08
N LEU A 61 14.79 2.91 11.81
CA LEU A 61 15.57 3.93 12.51
C LEU A 61 15.01 5.33 12.26
N PHE A 62 14.54 5.59 11.04
CA PHE A 62 13.98 6.88 10.67
C PHE A 62 12.68 7.20 11.41
N GLU A 63 11.69 6.31 11.37
CA GLU A 63 10.42 6.55 12.08
C GLU A 63 10.65 6.71 13.60
N PHE A 64 11.64 6.01 14.19
CA PHE A 64 12.04 6.24 15.58
C PHE A 64 12.61 7.65 15.81
N LYS A 65 13.48 8.16 14.93
CA LYS A 65 14.04 9.52 15.02
C LYS A 65 12.97 10.61 14.98
N ARG A 66 11.80 10.33 14.40
CA ARG A 66 10.66 11.26 14.43
C ARG A 66 10.05 11.43 15.82
N GLY A 67 10.40 10.56 16.77
CA GLY A 67 9.97 10.67 18.17
C GLY A 67 8.47 10.47 18.35
N ARG A 68 7.82 9.76 17.42
CA ARG A 68 6.37 9.59 17.41
C ARG A 68 5.88 8.81 18.64
N ARG A 69 4.70 9.20 19.11
CA ARG A 69 3.93 8.51 20.14
C ARG A 69 2.71 7.86 19.48
N TYR A 70 2.28 6.72 20.02
CA TYR A 70 1.11 5.99 19.52
C TYR A 70 0.07 5.93 20.61
N LEU A 71 -1.09 6.53 20.36
CA LEU A 71 -2.25 6.44 21.24
C LEU A 71 -3.16 5.33 20.73
N TYR A 72 -3.29 4.25 21.49
CA TYR A 72 -4.13 3.11 21.15
C TYR A 72 -5.48 3.18 21.85
N GLU A 73 -6.54 2.91 21.10
CA GLU A 73 -7.93 2.79 21.56
C GLU A 73 -8.32 1.31 21.62
N SER A 74 -8.83 0.89 22.77
CA SER A 74 -9.22 -0.49 23.08
C SER A 74 -10.65 -0.58 23.58
N TYR A 75 -11.25 -1.76 23.45
CA TYR A 75 -12.62 -2.08 23.89
C TYR A 75 -12.61 -3.36 24.69
N ASP A 76 -13.28 -3.37 25.84
CA ASP A 76 -13.22 -4.49 26.79
C ASP A 76 -13.89 -5.78 26.26
N ASP A 77 -14.77 -5.64 25.25
CA ASP A 77 -15.56 -6.76 24.69
C ASP A 77 -15.01 -7.31 23.35
N SER A 78 -14.08 -6.61 22.71
CA SER A 78 -13.64 -6.90 21.34
C SER A 78 -12.14 -6.78 21.11
N VAL A 79 -11.39 -6.41 22.15
CA VAL A 79 -9.92 -6.35 22.18
C VAL A 79 -9.46 -6.99 23.50
N CYS A 80 -8.33 -7.69 23.50
CA CYS A 80 -7.76 -8.24 24.72
C CYS A 80 -6.29 -7.85 24.90
N LEU A 81 -5.67 -8.41 25.95
CA LEU A 81 -4.28 -8.15 26.30
C LEU A 81 -3.29 -8.54 25.20
N VAL A 82 -3.64 -9.52 24.33
CA VAL A 82 -2.81 -9.91 23.19
C VAL A 82 -2.64 -8.74 22.21
N GLU A 83 -3.73 -8.09 21.80
CA GLU A 83 -3.66 -6.92 20.92
C GLU A 83 -3.08 -5.70 21.61
N MET A 84 -3.18 -5.61 22.93
CA MET A 84 -2.53 -4.55 23.72
C MET A 84 -1.03 -4.81 23.90
N ASP A 85 -0.53 -5.99 23.52
CA ASP A 85 0.83 -6.47 23.77
C ASP A 85 1.17 -6.47 25.28
N GLU A 86 0.24 -7.03 26.06
CA GLU A 86 0.33 -7.25 27.52
C GLU A 86 0.14 -8.75 27.88
N GLU A 87 -0.07 -9.61 26.88
CA GLU A 87 -0.18 -11.07 26.99
C GLU A 87 0.43 -11.72 25.75
N PRO A 88 1.16 -12.86 25.88
CA PRO A 88 1.63 -13.61 24.73
C PRO A 88 0.49 -14.02 23.78
N PRO A 89 0.74 -14.09 22.46
CA PRO A 89 -0.27 -14.57 21.52
C PRO A 89 -0.72 -16.00 21.85
N HIS A 90 -2.00 -16.30 21.60
CA HIS A 90 -2.52 -17.66 21.68
C HIS A 90 -2.11 -18.47 20.45
N ASP A 91 -2.46 -19.76 20.42
CA ASP A 91 -2.25 -20.58 19.23
C ASP A 91 -2.99 -20.01 18.00
N VAL A 92 -2.46 -20.30 16.82
CA VAL A 92 -3.04 -19.84 15.54
C VAL A 92 -4.49 -20.31 15.42
N ASN A 93 -5.35 -19.39 15.01
CA ASN A 93 -6.74 -19.68 14.68
C ASN A 93 -6.84 -20.74 13.56
N GLN A 94 -7.34 -21.92 13.92
CA GLN A 94 -7.41 -23.06 13.01
C GLN A 94 -8.42 -22.85 11.87
N GLU A 95 -9.48 -22.06 12.09
CA GLU A 95 -10.44 -21.68 11.05
C GLU A 95 -9.75 -20.83 9.97
N ALA A 96 -8.93 -19.86 10.37
CA ALA A 96 -8.16 -19.03 9.45
C ALA A 96 -7.18 -19.87 8.62
N LEU A 97 -6.48 -20.81 9.26
CA LEU A 97 -5.54 -21.71 8.59
C LEU A 97 -6.25 -22.64 7.60
N ASP A 98 -7.40 -23.20 7.96
CA ASP A 98 -8.19 -24.06 7.07
C ASP A 98 -8.69 -23.29 5.83
N ILE A 99 -9.15 -22.05 6.00
CA ILE A 99 -9.56 -21.20 4.89
C ILE A 99 -8.36 -20.92 3.97
N ALA A 100 -7.18 -20.66 4.52
CA ALA A 100 -5.99 -20.41 3.72
C ALA A 100 -5.51 -21.65 2.95
N LEU A 101 -5.60 -22.84 3.56
CA LEU A 101 -5.34 -24.12 2.90
C LEU A 101 -6.37 -24.40 1.79
N GLU A 102 -7.65 -24.07 2.01
CA GLU A 102 -8.69 -24.12 0.99
C GLU A 102 -8.33 -23.23 -0.21
N VAL A 103 -7.95 -21.97 0.05
CA VAL A 103 -7.49 -21.03 -0.98
C VAL A 103 -6.27 -21.57 -1.72
N ALA A 104 -5.31 -22.16 -1.01
CA ALA A 104 -4.14 -22.78 -1.62
C ALA A 104 -4.51 -23.90 -2.59
N LEU A 105 -5.41 -24.80 -2.18
CA LEU A 105 -5.87 -25.89 -3.04
C LEU A 105 -6.69 -25.39 -4.24
N LEU A 106 -7.53 -24.37 -4.06
CA LEU A 106 -8.27 -23.72 -5.17
C LEU A 106 -7.34 -23.11 -6.21
N LEU A 107 -6.23 -22.52 -5.75
CA LEU A 107 -5.19 -21.95 -6.61
C LEU A 107 -4.15 -22.98 -7.05
N LYS A 108 -4.34 -24.27 -6.73
CA LYS A 108 -3.39 -25.37 -7.00
C LYS A 108 -1.96 -25.09 -6.48
N ALA A 109 -1.84 -24.23 -5.48
CA ALA A 109 -0.60 -24.03 -4.75
C ALA A 109 -0.32 -25.25 -3.86
N LYS A 110 0.95 -25.48 -3.54
CA LYS A 110 1.38 -26.59 -2.69
C LYS A 110 1.46 -26.11 -1.23
N PRO A 111 0.58 -26.60 -0.33
CA PRO A 111 0.71 -26.34 1.10
C PRO A 111 2.08 -26.77 1.63
N VAL A 112 2.59 -26.03 2.62
CA VAL A 112 3.81 -26.42 3.34
C VAL A 112 3.51 -27.57 4.32
N ASP A 113 4.51 -28.40 4.60
CA ASP A 113 4.37 -29.52 5.55
C ASP A 113 4.22 -29.02 6.99
N GLN A 114 4.86 -27.90 7.30
CA GLN A 114 4.80 -27.25 8.61
C GLN A 114 4.72 -25.73 8.43
N VAL A 115 3.75 -25.12 9.11
CA VAL A 115 3.59 -23.67 9.16
C VAL A 115 4.33 -23.14 10.38
N CYS A 116 5.20 -22.16 10.15
CA CYS A 116 5.90 -21.40 11.20
C CYS A 116 5.42 -19.95 11.19
N VAL A 117 5.24 -19.38 12.38
CA VAL A 117 4.87 -17.98 12.54
C VAL A 117 6.14 -17.13 12.53
N MET A 118 6.12 -16.03 11.80
CA MET A 118 7.23 -15.09 11.66
C MET A 118 6.77 -13.69 12.08
N ARG A 119 7.67 -12.91 12.65
CA ARG A 119 7.52 -11.50 12.99
C ARG A 119 8.11 -10.65 11.87
N LYS A 120 7.25 -9.95 11.14
CA LYS A 120 7.61 -8.93 10.15
C LYS A 120 7.68 -7.58 10.84
N VAL A 121 8.85 -6.96 10.94
CA VAL A 121 9.01 -5.69 11.68
C VAL A 121 8.16 -4.57 11.05
N VAL A 122 7.31 -3.95 11.87
CA VAL A 122 6.38 -2.86 11.51
C VAL A 122 6.39 -1.82 12.62
N ILE A 123 7.07 -0.70 12.39
CA ILE A 123 7.28 0.30 13.44
C ILE A 123 6.53 1.63 13.20
N ASP A 124 5.58 1.65 12.28
CA ASP A 124 4.73 2.82 12.04
C ASP A 124 3.65 3.02 13.12
N GLY A 125 3.58 2.10 14.09
CA GLY A 125 2.61 2.10 15.18
C GLY A 125 1.33 1.34 14.87
N SER A 126 1.15 0.82 13.65
CA SER A 126 -0.07 0.08 13.31
C SER A 126 -0.17 -1.31 13.96
N ASN A 127 0.95 -1.84 14.47
CA ASN A 127 1.01 -3.04 15.33
C ASN A 127 1.59 -2.65 16.69
N THR A 128 0.88 -2.98 17.78
CA THR A 128 1.27 -2.64 19.17
C THR A 128 2.58 -3.29 19.61
N THR A 129 2.86 -4.47 19.08
CA THR A 129 4.08 -5.28 19.27
C THR A 129 5.30 -4.73 18.50
N GLY A 130 5.10 -3.82 17.55
CA GLY A 130 6.14 -3.37 16.62
C GLY A 130 6.47 -4.37 15.50
N PHE A 131 5.66 -5.42 15.34
CA PHE A 131 5.75 -6.38 14.24
C PHE A 131 4.39 -6.97 13.90
N GLN A 132 4.24 -7.44 12.67
CA GLN A 132 3.08 -8.18 12.20
C GLN A 132 3.43 -9.67 12.21
N ARG A 133 2.57 -10.51 12.79
CA ARG A 133 2.73 -11.97 12.68
C ARG A 133 2.22 -12.44 11.33
N THR A 134 3.07 -13.18 10.61
CA THR A 134 2.82 -13.69 9.26
C THR A 134 3.24 -15.16 9.17
N LEU A 135 2.45 -15.97 8.47
CA LEU A 135 2.60 -17.41 8.32
C LEU A 135 2.65 -17.75 6.82
N LEU A 136 3.68 -18.45 6.36
CA LEU A 136 3.68 -19.02 5.02
C LEU A 136 2.85 -20.31 5.02
N VAL A 137 1.78 -20.36 4.23
CA VAL A 137 0.85 -21.50 4.19
C VAL A 137 1.05 -22.37 2.96
N ALA A 138 1.33 -21.76 1.80
CA ALA A 138 1.58 -22.49 0.57
C ALA A 138 2.55 -21.75 -0.34
N ILE A 139 3.24 -22.53 -1.18
CA ILE A 139 4.11 -22.03 -2.23
C ILE A 139 3.53 -22.37 -3.60
N GLY A 140 3.83 -21.52 -4.57
CA GLY A 140 3.53 -21.76 -5.96
C GLY A 140 4.15 -23.05 -6.49
N GLY A 141 3.46 -23.68 -7.43
CA GLY A 141 3.97 -24.78 -8.24
C GLY A 141 3.69 -24.54 -9.73
N PRO A 142 4.13 -25.43 -10.63
CA PRO A 142 3.89 -25.29 -12.07
C PRO A 142 2.41 -25.15 -12.45
N GLU A 143 1.51 -25.75 -11.67
CA GLU A 143 0.05 -25.69 -11.89
C GLU A 143 -0.63 -24.52 -11.18
N ALA A 144 0.09 -23.81 -10.30
CA ALA A 144 -0.46 -22.70 -9.51
C ALA A 144 -0.48 -21.42 -10.34
N VAL A 145 -1.38 -21.39 -11.32
CA VAL A 145 -1.50 -20.30 -12.29
C VAL A 145 -2.92 -19.74 -12.34
N VAL A 146 -3.01 -18.42 -12.53
CA VAL A 146 -4.23 -17.75 -12.93
C VAL A 146 -4.19 -17.61 -14.45
N GLU A 147 -5.05 -18.36 -15.13
CA GLU A 147 -5.16 -18.29 -16.59
C GLU A 147 -5.70 -16.93 -17.02
N ASP A 148 -5.11 -16.34 -18.06
CA ASP A 148 -5.55 -15.10 -18.66
C ASP A 148 -5.29 -15.06 -20.17
N GLU A 149 -6.05 -14.23 -20.90
CA GLU A 149 -5.96 -14.10 -22.35
C GLU A 149 -4.59 -13.57 -22.83
N GLU A 150 -3.87 -12.83 -21.99
CA GLU A 150 -2.50 -12.35 -22.25
C GLU A 150 -1.40 -13.31 -21.73
N GLY A 151 -1.81 -14.50 -21.29
CA GLY A 151 -0.96 -15.57 -20.77
C GLY A 151 -1.15 -15.81 -19.27
N PRO A 152 -0.75 -17.00 -18.78
CA PRO A 152 -0.92 -17.38 -17.38
C PRO A 152 0.00 -16.57 -16.46
N VAL A 153 -0.45 -16.32 -15.24
CA VAL A 153 0.33 -15.66 -14.19
C VAL A 153 0.49 -16.61 -13.02
N ARG A 154 1.74 -16.94 -12.65
CA ARG A 154 2.01 -17.83 -11.52
C ARG A 154 1.68 -17.17 -10.17
N ILE A 155 1.20 -17.98 -9.24
CA ILE A 155 1.17 -17.67 -7.81
C ILE A 155 2.54 -18.02 -7.23
N GLU A 156 3.12 -17.13 -6.42
CA GLU A 156 4.41 -17.38 -5.75
C GLU A 156 4.21 -17.91 -4.33
N THR A 157 3.40 -17.21 -3.54
CA THR A 157 3.19 -17.52 -2.13
C THR A 157 1.76 -17.24 -1.70
N ILE A 158 1.30 -18.01 -0.72
CA ILE A 158 0.07 -17.74 0.01
C ILE A 158 0.41 -17.70 1.49
N CYS A 159 0.12 -16.57 2.12
CA CYS A 159 0.40 -16.33 3.52
C CYS A 159 -0.89 -16.05 4.30
N VAL A 160 -0.84 -16.23 5.61
CA VAL A 160 -1.84 -15.71 6.54
C VAL A 160 -1.15 -14.73 7.47
N GLU A 161 -1.74 -13.58 7.73
CA GLU A 161 -1.15 -12.57 8.61
C GLU A 161 -2.20 -11.82 9.43
N GLU A 162 -1.75 -11.12 10.48
CA GLU A 162 -2.59 -10.20 11.24
C GLU A 162 -2.87 -8.93 10.43
N ASP A 163 -4.11 -8.47 10.36
CA ASP A 163 -4.37 -7.09 9.93
C ASP A 163 -3.87 -6.10 10.98
N ALA A 164 -3.51 -4.90 10.52
CA ALA A 164 -3.01 -3.82 11.36
C ALA A 164 -4.15 -2.99 11.95
N ALA A 165 -3.87 -2.25 13.04
CA ALA A 165 -4.83 -1.34 13.67
C ALA A 165 -5.36 -0.27 12.70
N ARG A 166 -6.57 0.27 12.95
CA ARG A 166 -7.13 1.36 12.13
C ARG A 166 -6.54 2.70 12.58
N LYS A 167 -5.97 3.47 11.65
CA LYS A 167 -5.55 4.85 11.94
C LYS A 167 -6.78 5.74 12.06
N MET A 168 -6.98 6.33 13.23
CA MET A 168 -8.11 7.21 13.52
C MET A 168 -7.77 8.69 13.29
N GLY A 169 -6.50 9.05 13.46
CA GLY A 169 -6.04 10.41 13.30
C GLY A 169 -4.54 10.55 13.57
N GLU A 170 -4.03 11.75 13.35
CA GLU A 170 -2.67 12.14 13.67
C GLU A 170 -2.68 13.59 14.17
N LEU A 171 -2.13 13.81 15.36
CA LEU A 171 -2.01 15.12 16.00
C LEU A 171 -0.55 15.34 16.38
N GLU A 172 0.10 16.31 15.74
CA GLU A 172 1.51 16.66 15.97
C GLU A 172 2.47 15.46 15.87
N ASP A 173 2.92 14.95 17.02
CA ASP A 173 3.83 13.81 17.14
C ASP A 173 3.12 12.51 17.56
N THR A 174 1.79 12.55 17.69
CA THR A 174 0.98 11.43 18.19
C THR A 174 0.07 10.89 17.09
N VAL A 175 0.19 9.60 16.78
CA VAL A 175 -0.72 8.90 15.86
C VAL A 175 -1.71 8.09 16.68
N GLN A 176 -2.99 8.23 16.37
CA GLN A 176 -4.06 7.53 17.06
C GLN A 176 -4.50 6.30 16.26
N TYR A 177 -4.50 5.15 16.93
CA TYR A 177 -4.86 3.86 16.36
C TYR A 177 -5.96 3.19 17.17
N ARG A 178 -6.85 2.47 16.49
CA ARG A 178 -7.90 1.66 17.10
C ARG A 178 -7.62 0.17 16.87
N LEU A 179 -7.67 -0.61 17.95
CA LEU A 179 -7.20 -2.00 17.99
C LEU A 179 -8.26 -3.02 17.55
N ASP A 180 -9.49 -2.61 17.28
CA ASP A 180 -10.58 -3.47 16.84
C ASP A 180 -10.24 -4.31 15.59
N ARG A 181 -9.47 -3.73 14.66
CA ARG A 181 -8.98 -4.42 13.45
C ARG A 181 -7.68 -5.20 13.66
N LEU A 182 -6.86 -4.81 14.62
CA LEU A 182 -5.57 -5.47 14.86
C LEU A 182 -5.81 -6.96 15.15
N GLY A 183 -5.14 -7.84 14.40
CA GLY A 183 -5.24 -9.29 14.58
C GLY A 183 -6.37 -9.97 13.78
N ILE A 184 -7.21 -9.25 13.04
CA ILE A 184 -8.15 -9.90 12.10
C ILE A 184 -7.34 -10.71 11.08
N PRO A 185 -7.65 -11.99 10.81
CA PRO A 185 -6.87 -12.78 9.86
C PRO A 185 -6.99 -12.24 8.44
N LEU A 186 -5.86 -12.07 7.77
CA LEU A 186 -5.73 -11.76 6.35
C LEU A 186 -5.12 -12.96 5.65
N VAL A 187 -5.68 -13.37 4.51
CA VAL A 187 -4.95 -14.16 3.54
C VAL A 187 -4.27 -13.22 2.54
N GLU A 188 -3.00 -13.44 2.29
CA GLU A 188 -2.21 -12.75 1.26
C GLU A 188 -1.92 -13.75 0.13
N VAL A 189 -2.27 -13.39 -1.10
CA VAL A 189 -1.93 -14.16 -2.31
C VAL A 189 -1.00 -13.30 -3.16
N ALA A 190 0.25 -13.73 -3.31
CA ALA A 190 1.25 -13.04 -4.11
C ALA A 190 1.44 -13.71 -5.47
N THR A 191 1.48 -12.93 -6.54
CA THR A 191 1.77 -13.40 -7.89
C THR A 191 3.24 -13.19 -8.26
N ALA A 192 3.73 -14.01 -9.16
CA ALA A 192 5.01 -13.78 -9.83
C ALA A 192 4.97 -12.46 -10.62
N PRO A 193 6.12 -11.79 -10.83
CA PRO A 193 6.22 -10.54 -11.58
C PRO A 193 6.15 -10.79 -13.10
N GLU A 194 5.04 -11.39 -13.56
CA GLU A 194 4.83 -11.85 -14.94
C GLU A 194 3.74 -11.11 -15.68
N ILE A 195 2.99 -10.24 -15.00
CA ILE A 195 1.92 -9.46 -15.62
C ILE A 195 2.55 -8.41 -16.54
N LYS A 196 2.07 -8.35 -17.79
CA LYS A 196 2.67 -7.59 -18.89
C LYS A 196 1.88 -6.35 -19.29
N SER A 197 0.64 -6.22 -18.81
CA SER A 197 -0.22 -5.08 -19.12
C SER A 197 -1.07 -4.66 -17.91
N PRO A 198 -1.47 -3.37 -17.85
CA PRO A 198 -2.39 -2.89 -16.81
C PRO A 198 -3.74 -3.64 -16.78
N GLU A 199 -4.27 -4.02 -17.94
CA GLU A 199 -5.55 -4.74 -18.03
C GLU A 199 -5.43 -6.19 -17.58
N GLN A 200 -4.33 -6.87 -17.92
CA GLN A 200 -4.05 -8.20 -17.37
C GLN A 200 -3.98 -8.17 -15.84
N ALA A 201 -3.36 -7.14 -15.26
CA ALA A 201 -3.30 -6.98 -13.81
C ALA A 201 -4.71 -6.92 -13.17
N ARG A 202 -5.62 -6.12 -13.77
CA ARG A 202 -7.00 -6.03 -13.31
C ARG A 202 -7.76 -7.34 -13.47
N ARG A 203 -7.64 -8.03 -14.60
CA ARG A 203 -8.31 -9.32 -14.83
C ARG A 203 -7.81 -10.40 -13.87
N VAL A 204 -6.51 -10.47 -13.62
CA VAL A 204 -5.90 -11.41 -12.67
C VAL A 204 -6.35 -11.10 -11.24
N ALA A 205 -6.27 -9.84 -10.81
CA ALA A 205 -6.76 -9.41 -9.49
C ALA A 205 -8.25 -9.73 -9.31
N LEU A 206 -9.08 -9.51 -10.34
CA LEU A 206 -10.50 -9.86 -10.33
C LEU A 206 -10.73 -11.37 -10.17
N LYS A 207 -9.98 -12.20 -10.90
CA LYS A 207 -10.07 -13.66 -10.84
C LYS A 207 -9.70 -14.18 -9.45
N ILE A 208 -8.58 -13.73 -8.89
CA ILE A 208 -8.17 -14.08 -7.52
C ILE A 208 -9.24 -13.62 -6.52
N GLY A 209 -9.71 -12.37 -6.62
CA GLY A 209 -10.77 -11.85 -5.74
C GLY A 209 -12.08 -12.65 -5.83
N ARG A 210 -12.46 -13.12 -7.02
CA ARG A 210 -13.63 -14.00 -7.21
C ARG A 210 -13.44 -15.37 -6.59
N LEU A 211 -12.25 -15.97 -6.73
CA LEU A 211 -11.90 -17.25 -6.10
C LEU A 211 -11.96 -17.14 -4.57
N LEU A 212 -11.36 -16.09 -4.01
CA LEU A 212 -11.42 -15.82 -2.57
C LEU A 212 -12.86 -15.69 -2.08
N ARG A 213 -13.74 -15.00 -2.85
CA ARG A 213 -15.17 -14.89 -2.52
C ARG A 213 -15.94 -16.19 -2.66
N ALA A 214 -15.50 -17.11 -3.52
CA ALA A 214 -16.16 -18.40 -3.72
C ALA A 214 -16.09 -19.30 -2.48
N THR A 215 -15.09 -19.10 -1.61
CA THR A 215 -14.98 -19.76 -0.31
C THR A 215 -16.18 -19.51 0.60
N GLY A 216 -16.88 -18.38 0.42
CA GLY A 216 -17.92 -17.91 1.35
C GLY A 216 -17.38 -17.38 2.68
N LYS A 217 -16.07 -17.54 2.94
CA LYS A 217 -15.44 -17.35 4.26
C LYS A 217 -14.53 -16.12 4.31
N VAL A 218 -14.77 -15.13 3.44
CA VAL A 218 -14.03 -13.87 3.39
C VAL A 218 -14.94 -12.69 3.67
N LYS A 219 -14.43 -11.69 4.39
CA LYS A 219 -15.19 -10.48 4.71
C LYS A 219 -15.50 -9.69 3.44
N ARG A 220 -16.66 -9.03 3.45
CA ARG A 220 -17.16 -8.23 2.33
C ARG A 220 -17.49 -6.81 2.76
N GLY A 221 -16.82 -5.85 2.16
CA GLY A 221 -17.09 -4.42 2.39
C GLY A 221 -15.89 -3.56 2.04
N LEU A 222 -16.03 -2.25 2.24
CA LEU A 222 -14.91 -1.33 2.10
C LEU A 222 -13.80 -1.69 3.09
N GLY A 223 -12.55 -1.64 2.65
CA GLY A 223 -11.38 -1.94 3.47
C GLY A 223 -11.13 -3.41 3.80
N THR A 224 -11.94 -4.34 3.28
CA THR A 224 -11.75 -5.80 3.49
C THR A 224 -10.76 -6.45 2.53
N ILE A 225 -10.51 -5.81 1.39
CA ILE A 225 -9.54 -6.21 0.38
C ILE A 225 -8.58 -5.07 0.08
N ARG A 226 -7.30 -5.37 -0.08
CA ARG A 226 -6.24 -4.45 -0.51
C ARG A 226 -5.34 -5.15 -1.51
N GLN A 227 -4.82 -4.38 -2.45
CA GLN A 227 -3.84 -4.83 -3.43
C GLN A 227 -2.60 -3.96 -3.27
N ASP A 228 -1.45 -4.61 -3.09
CA ASP A 228 -0.15 -3.97 -3.21
C ASP A 228 0.44 -4.39 -4.56
N LEU A 229 1.09 -3.45 -5.26
CA LEU A 229 1.63 -3.64 -6.61
C LEU A 229 3.15 -3.56 -6.57
N ASN A 230 3.81 -4.41 -7.34
CA ASN A 230 5.24 -4.29 -7.66
C ASN A 230 5.37 -3.98 -9.15
N VAL A 231 5.73 -2.76 -9.53
CA VAL A 231 5.81 -2.33 -10.94
C VAL A 231 7.26 -2.03 -11.33
N SER A 232 7.68 -2.54 -12.49
CA SER A 232 8.99 -2.25 -13.07
C SER A 232 8.94 -2.21 -14.59
N ILE A 233 9.82 -1.41 -15.19
CA ILE A 233 10.08 -1.39 -16.64
C ILE A 233 11.56 -1.62 -16.90
N LYS A 234 11.91 -1.92 -18.16
CA LYS A 234 13.29 -2.00 -18.61
C LYS A 234 14.02 -0.67 -18.34
N ASP A 235 15.24 -0.76 -17.83
CA ASP A 235 16.10 0.37 -17.43
C ASP A 235 15.53 1.25 -16.29
N GLY A 236 14.34 0.93 -15.78
CA GLY A 236 13.72 1.55 -14.62
C GLY A 236 14.10 0.85 -13.31
N ALA A 237 13.17 0.85 -12.36
CA ALA A 237 13.37 0.25 -11.04
C ALA A 237 12.13 -0.52 -10.58
N ARG A 238 12.31 -1.42 -9.60
CA ARG A 238 11.19 -2.09 -8.93
C ARG A 238 10.58 -1.14 -7.90
N ILE A 239 9.33 -0.76 -8.14
CA ILE A 239 8.57 0.16 -7.31
C ILE A 239 7.43 -0.59 -6.64
N GLU A 240 7.39 -0.53 -5.30
CA GLU A 240 6.29 -1.07 -4.51
C GLU A 240 5.24 0.03 -4.33
N ILE A 241 3.99 -0.22 -4.73
CA ILE A 241 2.87 0.71 -4.57
C ILE A 241 1.88 0.08 -3.60
N LYS A 242 1.72 0.68 -2.42
CA LYS A 242 0.83 0.17 -1.38
C LYS A 242 -0.55 0.80 -1.39
N GLY A 243 -1.54 0.03 -0.94
CA GLY A 243 -2.85 0.54 -0.55
C GLY A 243 -3.83 0.77 -1.69
N VAL A 244 -3.74 -0.03 -2.77
CA VAL A 244 -4.72 0.02 -3.86
C VAL A 244 -5.98 -0.73 -3.44
N GLN A 245 -7.05 0.01 -3.17
CA GLN A 245 -8.33 -0.58 -2.77
C GLN A 245 -9.27 -0.80 -3.96
N ASP A 246 -9.31 0.17 -4.87
CA ASP A 246 -10.18 0.15 -6.03
C ASP A 246 -9.54 -0.63 -7.19
N LEU A 247 -10.19 -1.73 -7.57
CA LEU A 247 -9.79 -2.59 -8.67
C LEU A 247 -9.86 -1.88 -10.02
N ASP A 248 -10.79 -0.95 -10.21
CA ASP A 248 -10.94 -0.22 -11.47
C ASP A 248 -9.88 0.89 -11.62
N LEU A 249 -9.27 1.33 -10.51
CA LEU A 249 -8.16 2.28 -10.52
C LEU A 249 -6.80 1.60 -10.81
N LEU A 250 -6.72 0.29 -10.65
CA LEU A 250 -5.48 -0.47 -10.75
C LEU A 250 -4.76 -0.32 -12.12
N PRO A 251 -5.45 -0.42 -13.29
CA PRO A 251 -4.80 -0.20 -14.58
C PRO A 251 -4.19 1.20 -14.70
N LYS A 252 -4.92 2.22 -14.22
CA LYS A 252 -4.49 3.62 -14.27
C LYS A 252 -3.23 3.87 -13.44
N ILE A 253 -3.15 3.26 -12.26
CA ILE A 253 -1.97 3.35 -11.38
C ILE A 253 -0.74 2.76 -12.07
N ILE A 254 -0.87 1.58 -12.68
CA ILE A 254 0.24 0.94 -13.40
C ILE A 254 0.68 1.79 -14.59
N GLU A 255 -0.27 2.28 -15.40
CA GLU A 255 0.04 3.15 -16.54
C GLU A 255 0.79 4.42 -16.08
N PHE A 256 0.30 5.10 -15.04
CA PHE A 256 0.94 6.32 -14.54
C PHE A 256 2.28 6.06 -13.88
N GLU A 257 2.50 4.88 -13.28
CA GLU A 257 3.83 4.50 -12.80
C GLU A 257 4.80 4.24 -13.97
N VAL A 258 4.35 3.58 -15.04
CA VAL A 258 5.16 3.42 -16.27
C VAL A 258 5.54 4.79 -16.84
N VAL A 259 4.57 5.70 -16.97
CA VAL A 259 4.82 7.07 -17.45
C VAL A 259 5.82 7.81 -16.55
N ARG A 260 5.70 7.65 -15.23
CA ARG A 260 6.64 8.22 -14.25
C ARG A 260 8.06 7.75 -14.50
N GLN A 261 8.26 6.44 -14.56
CA GLN A 261 9.59 5.85 -14.75
C GLN A 261 10.20 6.30 -16.08
N LEU A 262 9.45 6.28 -17.17
CA LEU A 262 9.92 6.77 -18.47
C LEU A 262 10.33 8.24 -18.45
N ASN A 263 9.54 9.09 -17.80
CA ASN A 263 9.85 10.52 -17.73
C ASN A 263 11.07 10.80 -16.83
N LEU A 264 11.24 10.04 -15.76
CA LEU A 264 12.44 10.11 -14.92
C LEU A 264 13.70 9.65 -15.68
N LEU A 265 13.60 8.60 -16.51
CA LEU A 265 14.71 8.18 -17.37
C LEU A 265 15.08 9.26 -18.39
N LYS A 266 14.10 9.89 -19.03
CA LYS A 266 14.34 11.04 -19.93
C LYS A 266 14.99 12.23 -19.21
N ILE A 267 14.65 12.46 -17.95
CA ILE A 267 15.30 13.49 -17.13
C ILE A 267 16.75 13.10 -16.83
N ALA A 268 17.00 11.84 -16.47
CA ALA A 268 18.35 11.33 -16.22
C ALA A 268 19.25 11.43 -17.47
N GLU A 269 18.72 11.05 -18.64
CA GLU A 269 19.41 11.21 -19.93
C GLU A 269 19.73 12.67 -20.23
N GLU A 270 18.79 13.58 -20.00
CA GLU A 270 18.99 15.01 -20.19
C GLU A 270 20.06 15.58 -19.24
N LEU A 271 20.04 15.17 -17.98
CA LEU A 271 21.05 15.56 -16.99
C LEU A 271 22.45 15.05 -17.39
N LYS A 272 22.54 13.80 -17.86
CA LYS A 272 23.79 13.25 -18.41
C LYS A 272 24.26 14.02 -19.65
N ARG A 273 23.35 14.41 -20.54
CA ARG A 273 23.66 15.23 -21.72
C ARG A 273 24.19 16.61 -21.33
N ARG A 274 23.67 17.19 -20.24
CA ARG A 274 24.16 18.44 -19.64
C ARG A 274 25.49 18.27 -18.87
N GLY A 275 26.03 17.05 -18.80
CA GLY A 275 27.28 16.75 -18.11
C GLY A 275 27.17 16.72 -16.59
N VAL A 276 25.96 16.65 -16.03
CA VAL A 276 25.72 16.65 -14.58
C VAL A 276 26.06 15.27 -14.01
N THR A 277 26.88 15.27 -12.96
CA THR A 277 27.26 14.09 -12.19
C THR A 277 26.74 14.20 -10.75
N PRO A 278 26.56 13.07 -10.02
CA PRO A 278 26.14 13.13 -8.62
C PRO A 278 27.11 13.91 -7.71
N SER A 279 28.39 14.04 -8.08
CA SER A 279 29.39 14.83 -7.36
C SER A 279 29.22 16.34 -7.50
N ASP A 280 28.52 16.81 -8.54
CA ASP A 280 28.24 18.24 -8.72
C ASP A 280 27.17 18.74 -7.73
N LEU A 281 26.39 17.82 -7.17
CA LEU A 281 25.30 18.08 -6.22
C LEU A 281 25.83 18.05 -4.78
N ASN A 282 26.22 19.22 -4.30
CA ASN A 282 26.81 19.41 -2.98
C ASN A 282 25.79 19.91 -1.95
N TYR A 283 26.01 19.61 -0.67
CA TYR A 283 25.20 20.13 0.45
C TYR A 283 25.63 21.57 0.81
N ALA A 284 25.67 22.45 -0.18
CA ALA A 284 26.02 23.86 -0.01
C ALA A 284 24.72 24.67 0.14
N PHE A 285 24.27 24.81 1.40
CA PHE A 285 23.06 25.55 1.73
C PHE A 285 23.37 27.03 1.97
N ALA A 286 22.61 27.91 1.33
CA ALA A 286 22.70 29.36 1.51
C ALA A 286 21.49 29.86 2.32
N ASP A 287 21.73 30.68 3.34
CA ASP A 287 20.66 31.39 4.04
C ASP A 287 20.27 32.64 3.24
N VAL A 288 19.08 32.58 2.63
CA VAL A 288 18.54 33.64 1.76
C VAL A 288 17.41 34.41 2.45
N THR A 289 17.32 34.31 3.78
CA THR A 289 16.24 34.92 4.58
C THR A 289 16.08 36.41 4.32
N GLU A 290 17.19 37.16 4.23
CA GLU A 290 17.14 38.62 4.04
C GLU A 290 16.59 39.02 2.66
N LEU A 291 16.78 38.19 1.62
CA LEU A 291 16.25 38.47 0.27
C LEU A 291 14.71 38.53 0.27
N PHE A 292 14.07 37.71 1.10
CA PHE A 292 12.61 37.59 1.14
C PHE A 292 11.96 38.37 2.28
N ARG A 293 12.69 39.27 2.95
CA ARG A 293 12.17 40.02 4.11
C ARG A 293 10.90 40.84 3.79
N ASN A 294 10.82 41.36 2.57
CA ASN A 294 9.71 42.17 2.07
C ASN A 294 8.84 41.43 1.03
N THR A 295 8.94 40.10 0.98
CA THR A 295 8.21 39.31 -0.02
C THR A 295 6.70 39.41 0.15
N LYS A 296 5.97 39.29 -0.96
CA LYS A 296 4.49 39.22 -0.94
C LYS A 296 3.99 37.79 -0.74
N SER A 297 4.89 36.80 -0.69
CA SER A 297 4.52 35.41 -0.45
C SER A 297 4.01 35.22 0.98
N LYS A 298 2.71 34.92 1.12
CA LYS A 298 2.07 34.67 2.43
C LYS A 298 2.71 33.50 3.19
N VAL A 299 3.19 32.48 2.45
CA VAL A 299 3.81 31.29 3.04
C VAL A 299 5.16 31.63 3.66
N LEU A 300 6.03 32.32 2.90
CA LEU A 300 7.35 32.75 3.37
C LEU A 300 7.20 33.72 4.55
N LEU A 301 6.37 34.76 4.42
CA LEU A 301 6.08 35.70 5.51
C LEU A 301 5.55 34.99 6.77
N GLY A 302 4.67 33.99 6.59
CA GLY A 302 4.13 33.19 7.69
C GLY A 302 5.21 32.43 8.46
N GLY A 303 6.20 31.88 7.78
CA GLY A 303 7.37 31.25 8.40
C GLY A 303 8.29 32.26 9.08
N LEU A 304 8.61 33.38 8.41
CA LEU A 304 9.47 34.43 8.95
C LEU A 304 8.90 35.03 10.25
N ARG A 305 7.58 35.23 10.34
CA ARG A 305 6.91 35.69 11.57
C ARG A 305 7.07 34.72 12.75
N LYS A 306 7.30 33.44 12.48
CA LYS A 306 7.59 32.40 13.50
C LYS A 306 9.08 32.30 13.84
N GLY A 307 9.92 33.18 13.29
CA GLY A 307 11.37 33.15 13.47
C GLY A 307 12.07 32.05 12.66
N TRP A 308 11.43 31.50 11.63
CA TRP A 308 12.02 30.50 10.74
C TRP A 308 13.01 31.14 9.76
N ARG A 309 13.89 30.32 9.19
CA ARG A 309 14.88 30.73 8.18
C ARG A 309 14.46 30.23 6.80
N ILE A 310 14.93 30.90 5.76
CA ILE A 310 14.78 30.46 4.37
C ILE A 310 16.15 29.99 3.89
N LEU A 311 16.29 28.69 3.72
CA LEU A 311 17.51 28.10 3.15
C LEU A 311 17.26 27.72 1.70
N ALA A 312 18.29 27.86 0.87
CA ALA A 312 18.29 27.53 -0.54
C ALA A 312 19.48 26.65 -0.91
N VAL A 313 19.30 25.84 -1.95
CA VAL A 313 20.35 25.01 -2.56
C VAL A 313 20.28 25.11 -4.08
N LYS A 314 21.46 25.16 -4.71
CA LYS A 314 21.59 25.11 -6.16
C LYS A 314 21.63 23.66 -6.64
N LEU A 315 20.86 23.37 -7.69
CA LEU A 315 20.88 22.09 -8.42
C LEU A 315 21.43 22.34 -9.84
N PRO A 316 22.73 22.09 -10.08
CA PRO A 316 23.35 22.38 -11.36
C PRO A 316 22.73 21.58 -12.52
N GLY A 317 22.40 22.26 -13.62
CA GLY A 317 21.82 21.61 -14.80
C GLY A 317 20.34 21.18 -14.68
N PHE A 318 19.65 21.49 -13.58
CA PHE A 318 18.25 21.09 -13.35
C PHE A 318 17.19 22.07 -13.90
N ALA A 319 17.58 23.22 -14.47
CA ALA A 319 16.61 24.21 -14.97
C ALA A 319 15.69 23.62 -16.05
N GLY A 320 14.39 23.88 -15.90
CA GLY A 320 13.32 23.33 -16.74
C GLY A 320 13.01 21.85 -16.51
N LEU A 321 13.82 21.13 -15.71
CA LEU A 321 13.61 19.72 -15.39
C LEU A 321 12.88 19.53 -14.07
N VAL A 322 13.06 20.44 -13.10
CA VAL A 322 12.32 20.40 -11.83
C VAL A 322 10.83 20.62 -12.08
N GLY A 323 10.50 21.56 -12.97
CA GLY A 323 9.13 21.85 -13.40
C GLY A 323 8.55 20.83 -14.39
N ARG A 324 9.35 19.87 -14.88
CA ARG A 324 8.90 18.90 -15.89
C ARG A 324 7.93 17.90 -15.28
N GLU A 325 6.80 17.72 -15.95
CA GLU A 325 5.78 16.75 -15.57
C GLU A 325 6.28 15.32 -15.77
N ILE A 326 6.10 14.50 -14.72
CA ILE A 326 6.49 13.07 -14.71
C ILE A 326 5.27 12.16 -14.64
N GLN A 327 4.19 12.62 -14.03
CA GLN A 327 2.86 11.99 -14.02
C GLN A 327 1.81 13.10 -14.19
N PRO A 328 0.58 12.78 -14.61
CA PRO A 328 -0.50 13.76 -14.68
C PRO A 328 -0.59 14.62 -13.40
N GLY A 329 -0.28 15.91 -13.51
CA GLY A 329 -0.32 16.86 -12.39
C GLY A 329 0.80 16.74 -11.36
N ARG A 330 1.82 15.88 -11.57
CA ARG A 330 3.01 15.77 -10.71
C ARG A 330 4.29 15.97 -11.51
N ARG A 331 5.22 16.73 -10.94
CA ARG A 331 6.51 17.11 -11.55
C ARG A 331 7.69 16.48 -10.80
N LEU A 332 8.89 16.59 -11.34
CA LEU A 332 10.10 16.24 -10.60
C LEU A 332 10.19 17.02 -9.28
N GLY A 333 9.83 18.31 -9.28
CA GLY A 333 9.74 19.14 -8.08
C GLY A 333 8.75 18.61 -7.05
N THR A 334 7.70 17.90 -7.49
CA THR A 334 6.77 17.21 -6.58
C THR A 334 7.43 16.00 -5.90
N GLU A 335 8.31 15.25 -6.58
CA GLU A 335 9.11 14.18 -5.94
C GLU A 335 10.11 14.75 -4.93
N LEU A 336 10.81 15.83 -5.30
CA LEU A 336 11.72 16.54 -4.40
C LEU A 336 10.98 17.02 -3.14
N LYS A 337 9.77 17.54 -3.33
CA LYS A 337 8.89 17.94 -2.22
C LYS A 337 8.52 16.75 -1.34
N ASP A 338 8.09 15.62 -1.91
CA ASP A 338 7.69 14.46 -1.10
C ASP A 338 8.86 13.97 -0.23
N TYR A 339 10.08 13.94 -0.77
CA TYR A 339 11.30 13.60 -0.02
C TYR A 339 11.60 14.63 1.07
N ALA A 340 11.54 15.93 0.76
CA ALA A 340 11.77 16.99 1.73
C ALA A 340 10.77 16.95 2.89
N VAL A 341 9.48 16.72 2.60
CA VAL A 341 8.42 16.59 3.61
C VAL A 341 8.66 15.35 4.47
N PHE A 342 8.95 14.21 3.84
CA PHE A 342 9.16 12.95 4.57
C PHE A 342 10.40 13.03 5.48
N TRP A 343 11.56 13.37 4.93
CA TRP A 343 12.85 13.34 5.64
C TRP A 343 13.10 14.57 6.51
N GLY A 344 12.75 15.76 6.04
CA GLY A 344 13.01 17.02 6.73
C GLY A 344 11.86 17.52 7.60
N GLY A 345 10.65 16.95 7.48
CA GLY A 345 9.47 17.36 8.25
C GLY A 345 9.05 18.81 8.01
N VAL A 346 9.30 19.31 6.79
CA VAL A 346 8.87 20.64 6.32
C VAL A 346 7.49 20.59 5.67
N GLN A 347 6.86 21.75 5.46
CA GLN A 347 5.55 21.82 4.79
C GLN A 347 5.64 21.66 3.26
N GLY A 348 6.79 22.02 2.69
CA GLY A 348 7.05 21.95 1.26
C GLY A 348 8.34 22.64 0.89
N ILE A 349 8.57 22.76 -0.42
CA ILE A 349 9.71 23.45 -1.02
C ILE A 349 9.19 24.38 -2.12
N PHE A 350 10.02 25.31 -2.52
CA PHE A 350 9.86 26.15 -3.71
C PHE A 350 11.01 25.88 -4.66
N HIS A 351 10.79 26.04 -5.97
CA HIS A 351 11.87 25.93 -6.95
C HIS A 351 11.75 26.94 -8.10
N THR A 352 12.87 27.24 -8.76
CA THR A 352 12.90 28.27 -9.82
C THR A 352 11.97 28.00 -10.99
N ASP A 353 11.74 26.73 -11.38
CA ASP A 353 10.88 26.42 -12.54
C ASP A 353 9.37 26.70 -12.30
N GLU A 354 8.93 26.91 -11.06
CA GLU A 354 7.54 27.32 -10.74
C GLU A 354 7.44 28.80 -10.38
N LEU A 355 8.54 29.54 -10.48
CA LEU A 355 8.64 30.96 -10.17
C LEU A 355 8.94 31.78 -11.44
N PRO A 356 8.50 33.06 -11.52
CA PRO A 356 7.79 33.83 -10.50
C PRO A 356 6.36 33.30 -10.24
N GLY A 357 5.97 33.26 -8.98
CA GLY A 357 4.75 32.57 -8.54
C GLY A 357 4.60 32.63 -7.02
N TYR A 358 3.43 32.26 -6.49
CA TYR A 358 3.17 32.19 -5.04
C TYR A 358 3.46 33.49 -4.25
N GLY A 359 3.41 34.64 -4.91
CA GLY A 359 3.73 35.94 -4.33
C GLY A 359 5.21 36.28 -4.27
N VAL A 360 6.07 35.48 -4.90
CA VAL A 360 7.49 35.79 -5.13
C VAL A 360 7.65 36.55 -6.44
N SER A 361 8.35 37.69 -6.41
CA SER A 361 8.51 38.56 -7.58
C SER A 361 9.65 38.13 -8.50
N PRO A 362 9.67 38.54 -9.79
CA PRO A 362 10.78 38.26 -10.69
C PRO A 362 12.13 38.78 -10.15
N GLU A 363 12.14 39.94 -9.50
CA GLU A 363 13.34 40.55 -8.92
C GLU A 363 13.88 39.70 -7.75
N GLU A 364 13.00 39.11 -6.95
CA GLU A 364 13.38 38.17 -5.88
C GLU A 364 13.97 36.88 -6.45
N VAL A 365 13.44 36.40 -7.59
CA VAL A 365 13.99 35.22 -8.29
C VAL A 365 15.38 35.52 -8.86
N GLU A 366 15.59 36.69 -9.45
CA GLU A 366 16.89 37.11 -9.97
C GLU A 366 17.92 37.23 -8.85
N ALA A 367 17.59 37.93 -7.76
CA ALA A 367 18.45 38.06 -6.60
C ALA A 367 18.81 36.69 -5.98
N LEU A 368 17.84 35.75 -5.94
CA LEU A 368 18.07 34.39 -5.48
C LEU A 368 19.10 33.65 -6.36
N ARG A 369 19.02 33.81 -7.69
CA ARG A 369 19.96 33.18 -8.62
C ARG A 369 21.36 33.79 -8.49
N GLU A 370 21.45 35.10 -8.32
CA GLU A 370 22.72 35.80 -8.11
C GLU A 370 23.42 35.32 -6.82
N GLU A 371 22.69 35.27 -5.70
CA GLU A 371 23.23 34.85 -4.39
C GLU A 371 23.82 33.42 -4.45
N LEU A 372 23.12 32.49 -5.10
CA LEU A 372 23.60 31.11 -5.26
C LEU A 372 24.55 30.90 -6.45
N LYS A 373 24.88 31.96 -7.20
CA LYS A 373 25.67 31.89 -8.44
C LYS A 373 25.13 30.80 -9.37
N ALA A 374 23.82 30.82 -9.60
CA ALA A 374 23.10 29.86 -10.42
C ALA A 374 23.02 30.35 -11.87
N GLY A 375 23.68 29.63 -12.78
CA GLY A 375 23.63 29.94 -14.22
C GLY A 375 22.26 29.61 -14.82
N GLU A 376 22.05 29.89 -16.11
CA GLU A 376 20.75 29.70 -16.78
C GLU A 376 20.25 28.24 -16.75
N LEU A 377 21.18 27.27 -16.82
CA LEU A 377 20.87 25.84 -16.78
C LEU A 377 20.64 25.30 -15.36
N ASP A 378 20.90 26.10 -14.33
CA ASP A 378 20.78 25.67 -12.93
C ASP A 378 19.39 25.99 -12.39
N ALA A 379 18.87 25.10 -11.54
CA ALA A 379 17.68 25.37 -10.74
C ALA A 379 18.08 25.72 -9.31
N VAL A 380 17.28 26.54 -8.64
CA VAL A 380 17.41 26.76 -7.19
C VAL A 380 16.17 26.20 -6.50
N VAL A 381 16.38 25.47 -5.40
CA VAL A 381 15.33 24.94 -4.54
C VAL A 381 15.50 25.52 -3.14
N PHE A 382 14.41 25.94 -2.51
CA PHE A 382 14.45 26.54 -1.18
C PHE A 382 13.24 26.17 -0.32
N THR A 383 13.36 26.33 0.99
CA THR A 383 12.26 26.08 1.94
C THR A 383 12.33 27.04 3.12
N VAL A 384 11.16 27.29 3.74
CA VAL A 384 11.03 28.09 4.96
C VAL A 384 10.66 27.19 6.13
N ALA A 385 11.57 27.05 7.11
CA ALA A 385 11.39 26.15 8.25
C ALA A 385 12.35 26.51 9.40
N PRO A 386 12.21 25.92 10.60
CA PRO A 386 13.28 25.94 11.60
C PRO A 386 14.60 25.45 10.99
N LEU A 387 15.72 26.08 11.34
CA LEU A 387 17.02 25.88 10.68
C LEU A 387 17.36 24.39 10.47
N SER A 388 17.30 23.59 11.53
CA SER A 388 17.61 22.16 11.47
C SER A 388 16.70 21.38 10.52
N LYS A 389 15.41 21.71 10.46
CA LYS A 389 14.45 21.07 9.54
C LYS A 389 14.69 21.51 8.09
N ALA A 390 15.05 22.78 7.88
CA ALA A 390 15.37 23.28 6.55
C ALA A 390 16.62 22.59 5.98
N GLU A 391 17.66 22.40 6.79
CA GLU A 391 18.88 21.69 6.39
C GLU A 391 18.60 20.22 6.04
N GLU A 392 17.89 19.48 6.88
CA GLU A 392 17.53 18.08 6.61
C GLU A 392 16.62 17.94 5.37
N ALA A 393 15.69 18.88 5.18
CA ALA A 393 14.85 18.91 3.98
C ALA A 393 15.65 19.14 2.70
N LEU A 394 16.55 20.13 2.68
CA LEU A 394 17.37 20.42 1.50
C LEU A 394 18.40 19.31 1.25
N LYS A 395 18.91 18.66 2.30
CA LYS A 395 19.73 17.46 2.17
C LYS A 395 18.98 16.35 1.44
N ALA A 396 17.73 16.08 1.83
CA ALA A 396 16.89 15.11 1.16
C ALA A 396 16.57 15.49 -0.30
N VAL A 397 16.39 16.78 -0.60
CA VAL A 397 16.26 17.29 -1.98
C VAL A 397 17.51 16.98 -2.79
N VAL A 398 18.71 17.28 -2.25
CA VAL A 398 19.98 17.02 -2.91
C VAL A 398 20.18 15.52 -3.14
N ASP A 399 19.87 14.69 -2.16
CA ASP A 399 19.96 13.23 -2.28
C ASP A 399 19.02 12.69 -3.36
N ARG A 400 17.79 13.18 -3.41
CA ARG A 400 16.84 12.81 -4.47
C ARG A 400 17.28 13.33 -5.84
N ALA A 401 17.87 14.51 -5.91
CA ALA A 401 18.44 15.05 -7.14
C ALA A 401 19.61 14.18 -7.64
N LYS A 402 20.49 13.69 -6.75
CA LYS A 402 21.55 12.73 -7.10
C LYS A 402 20.97 11.44 -7.69
N GLN A 403 19.90 10.91 -7.10
CA GLN A 403 19.18 9.76 -7.65
C GLN A 403 18.56 10.06 -9.03
N ALA A 404 18.07 11.29 -9.27
CA ALA A 404 17.51 11.68 -10.57
C ALA A 404 18.55 11.69 -11.69
N VAL A 405 19.83 11.96 -11.38
CA VAL A 405 20.94 11.82 -12.34
C VAL A 405 21.19 10.34 -12.68
N GLN A 406 20.98 9.44 -11.73
CA GLN A 406 21.18 8.00 -11.90
C GLN A 406 20.03 7.36 -12.69
N GLY A 407 18.78 7.71 -12.36
CA GLY A 407 17.57 7.19 -13.01
C GLY A 407 16.36 7.15 -12.08
N VAL A 408 15.69 6.00 -12.04
CA VAL A 408 14.53 5.75 -11.17
C VAL A 408 15.03 5.13 -9.85
N PRO A 409 14.76 5.74 -8.68
CA PRO A 409 15.13 5.13 -7.40
C PRO A 409 14.16 4.00 -7.02
N GLU A 410 14.67 2.93 -6.41
CA GLU A 410 13.83 1.92 -5.75
C GLU A 410 13.22 2.48 -4.47
N GLU A 411 11.89 2.40 -4.34
CA GLU A 411 11.16 3.01 -3.24
C GLU A 411 9.77 2.39 -3.07
N THR A 412 9.19 2.58 -1.89
CA THR A 412 7.78 2.30 -1.62
C THR A 412 6.98 3.59 -1.79
N ARG A 413 5.90 3.50 -2.55
CA ARG A 413 4.99 4.60 -2.88
C ARG A 413 3.57 4.28 -2.41
N SER A 414 2.75 5.30 -2.27
CA SER A 414 1.32 5.16 -1.98
C SER A 414 0.48 5.66 -3.16
N ALA A 415 -0.59 4.94 -3.48
CA ALA A 415 -1.53 5.36 -4.52
C ALA A 415 -2.39 6.55 -4.05
N ASN A 416 -2.55 7.54 -4.92
CA ASN A 416 -3.51 8.64 -4.74
C ASN A 416 -4.85 8.27 -5.40
N PRO A 417 -5.97 8.91 -5.01
CA PRO A 417 -7.29 8.65 -5.59
C PRO A 417 -7.39 8.91 -7.10
N ASP A 418 -6.51 9.74 -7.65
CA ASP A 418 -6.46 10.06 -9.08
C ASP A 418 -5.68 9.03 -9.91
N GLY A 419 -5.05 8.05 -9.27
CA GLY A 419 -4.19 7.03 -9.87
C GLY A 419 -2.70 7.38 -9.90
N THR A 420 -2.30 8.59 -9.50
CA THR A 420 -0.88 8.94 -9.37
C THR A 420 -0.27 8.31 -8.13
N THR A 421 1.06 8.27 -8.05
CA THR A 421 1.78 7.70 -6.90
C THR A 421 2.61 8.79 -6.22
N LYS A 422 2.72 8.73 -4.90
CA LYS A 422 3.61 9.61 -4.12
C LYS A 422 4.61 8.79 -3.32
N TYR A 423 5.79 9.35 -3.11
CA TYR A 423 6.79 8.71 -2.24
C TYR A 423 6.20 8.49 -0.84
N SER A 424 6.45 7.30 -0.28
CA SER A 424 6.00 6.94 1.05
C SER A 424 7.18 6.72 1.97
N ARG A 425 8.10 5.82 1.60
CA ARG A 425 9.27 5.45 2.39
C ARG A 425 10.30 4.71 1.52
N PRO A 426 11.55 4.56 1.99
CA PRO A 426 12.50 3.65 1.36
C PRO A 426 11.95 2.24 1.30
N ARG A 427 12.33 1.51 0.26
CA ARG A 427 11.96 0.12 0.14
C ARG A 427 12.53 -0.67 1.33
N PRO A 428 11.69 -1.47 2.02
CA PRO A 428 12.13 -2.38 3.08
C PRO A 428 13.34 -3.24 2.69
N GLY A 429 14.31 -3.37 3.60
CA GLY A 429 15.40 -4.33 3.44
C GLY A 429 14.94 -5.79 3.62
N ALA A 430 15.73 -6.74 3.15
CA ALA A 430 15.42 -8.18 3.25
C ALA A 430 15.43 -8.71 4.69
N ALA A 431 16.17 -8.08 5.60
CA ALA A 431 16.38 -8.52 6.98
C ALA A 431 15.28 -8.07 7.95
N ARG A 432 14.00 -8.35 7.63
CA ARG A 432 12.83 -7.91 8.42
C ARG A 432 12.03 -9.00 9.11
N MET A 433 12.37 -10.25 8.86
CA MET A 433 11.64 -11.40 9.39
C MET A 433 12.46 -12.09 10.48
N TYR A 434 11.82 -12.39 11.60
CA TYR A 434 12.38 -13.17 12.71
C TYR A 434 11.34 -14.19 13.20
N PRO A 435 11.71 -15.39 13.66
CA PRO A 435 10.74 -16.37 14.15
C PRO A 435 9.88 -15.85 15.32
N GLU A 436 8.55 -16.07 15.27
CA GLU A 436 7.68 -15.85 16.43
C GLU A 436 7.79 -17.06 17.37
N THR A 437 8.52 -16.88 18.47
CA THR A 437 8.85 -17.97 19.40
C THR A 437 7.74 -18.27 20.41
N ASP A 438 6.74 -17.39 20.54
CA ASP A 438 5.64 -17.57 21.48
C ASP A 438 4.59 -18.57 20.95
N VAL A 439 4.59 -18.84 19.63
CA VAL A 439 3.63 -19.73 18.98
C VAL A 439 4.33 -20.95 18.39
N ARG A 440 3.77 -22.13 18.62
CA ARG A 440 4.36 -23.39 18.15
C ARG A 440 4.14 -23.58 16.65
N PRO A 441 5.10 -24.19 15.93
CA PRO A 441 4.89 -24.62 14.56
C PRO A 441 3.72 -25.62 14.44
N ILE A 442 2.96 -25.51 13.36
CA ILE A 442 1.76 -26.33 13.11
C ILE A 442 2.05 -27.29 11.96
N THR A 443 1.92 -28.59 12.21
CA THR A 443 2.07 -29.61 11.15
C THR A 443 0.79 -29.70 10.33
N ILE A 444 0.92 -29.66 9.00
CA ILE A 444 -0.19 -29.85 8.07
C ILE A 444 -0.28 -31.34 7.74
N THR A 445 -1.33 -32.01 8.23
CA THR A 445 -1.50 -33.44 7.99
C THR A 445 -2.22 -33.73 6.68
N GLU A 446 -1.87 -34.84 6.04
CA GLU A 446 -2.57 -35.35 4.84
C GLU A 446 -4.08 -35.54 5.09
N GLU A 447 -4.47 -35.97 6.29
CA GLU A 447 -5.88 -36.11 6.66
C GLU A 447 -6.62 -34.76 6.63
N ARG A 448 -5.99 -33.70 7.14
CA ARG A 448 -6.54 -32.35 7.11
C ARG A 448 -6.69 -31.85 5.68
N LEU A 449 -5.65 -32.01 4.86
CA LEU A 449 -5.69 -31.64 3.45
C LEU A 449 -6.77 -32.40 2.67
N LYS A 450 -6.92 -33.70 2.92
CA LYS A 450 -7.96 -34.52 2.30
C LYS A 450 -9.37 -34.01 2.65
N LYS A 451 -9.63 -33.73 3.93
CA LYS A 451 -10.93 -33.17 4.39
C LYS A 451 -11.25 -31.84 3.71
N ILE A 452 -10.26 -30.94 3.63
CA ILE A 452 -10.43 -29.64 2.96
C ILE A 452 -10.67 -29.84 1.46
N LYS A 453 -9.91 -30.73 0.82
CA LYS A 453 -10.02 -31.04 -0.61
C LYS A 453 -11.41 -31.60 -0.98
N GLU A 454 -11.98 -32.44 -0.13
CA GLU A 454 -13.33 -33.00 -0.30
C GLU A 454 -14.44 -31.94 -0.12
N ALA A 455 -14.16 -30.87 0.64
CA ALA A 455 -15.08 -29.79 0.94
C ALA A 455 -14.85 -28.52 0.10
N LEU A 456 -14.05 -28.59 -0.96
CA LEU A 456 -13.77 -27.43 -1.81
C LEU A 456 -15.06 -26.89 -2.45
N PRO A 457 -15.26 -25.56 -2.45
CA PRO A 457 -16.39 -24.96 -3.12
C PRO A 457 -16.25 -25.09 -4.65
N GLU A 458 -17.39 -25.08 -5.35
CA GLU A 458 -17.41 -24.92 -6.80
C GLU A 458 -16.73 -23.61 -7.21
N LEU A 459 -15.92 -23.66 -8.26
CA LEU A 459 -15.26 -22.48 -8.81
C LEU A 459 -16.31 -21.46 -9.32
N PRO A 460 -16.02 -20.15 -9.31
CA PRO A 460 -16.92 -19.12 -9.82
C PRO A 460 -17.49 -19.42 -11.22
N GLU A 461 -16.65 -19.91 -12.12
CA GLU A 461 -17.02 -20.23 -13.50
C GLU A 461 -17.95 -21.46 -13.57
N GLN A 462 -17.75 -22.43 -12.67
CA GLN A 462 -18.61 -23.61 -12.56
C GLN A 462 -19.98 -23.21 -11.98
N LYS A 463 -20.00 -22.41 -10.91
CA LYS A 463 -21.25 -21.86 -10.34
C LYS A 463 -22.02 -21.05 -11.36
N PHE A 464 -21.34 -20.20 -12.14
CA PHE A 464 -21.96 -19.40 -13.19
C PHE A 464 -22.65 -20.29 -14.23
N LYS A 465 -21.95 -21.30 -14.75
CA LYS A 465 -22.53 -22.26 -15.70
C LYS A 465 -23.75 -22.96 -15.11
N ARG A 466 -23.66 -23.46 -13.88
CA ARG A 466 -24.79 -24.08 -13.18
C ARG A 466 -25.97 -23.13 -13.04
N PHE A 467 -25.74 -21.86 -12.69
CA PHE A 467 -26.82 -20.87 -12.53
C PHE A 467 -27.55 -20.60 -13.84
N VAL A 468 -26.82 -20.53 -14.96
CA VAL A 468 -27.42 -20.28 -16.28
C VAL A 468 -28.06 -21.54 -16.86
N GLU A 469 -27.35 -22.66 -16.84
CA GLU A 469 -27.76 -23.88 -17.54
C GLU A 469 -28.77 -24.70 -16.73
N GLU A 470 -28.55 -24.88 -15.43
CA GLU A 470 -29.41 -25.71 -14.57
C GLU A 470 -30.52 -24.87 -13.92
N LEU A 471 -30.16 -23.72 -13.33
CA LEU A 471 -31.13 -22.88 -12.62
C LEU A 471 -31.88 -21.89 -13.53
N LYS A 472 -31.51 -21.82 -14.82
CA LYS A 472 -32.14 -20.99 -15.85
C LYS A 472 -32.17 -19.48 -15.52
N LEU A 473 -31.20 -19.01 -14.73
CA LEU A 473 -30.99 -17.58 -14.54
C LEU A 473 -30.45 -17.00 -15.85
N ASN A 474 -30.89 -15.79 -16.20
CA ASN A 474 -30.22 -15.06 -17.28
C ASN A 474 -28.78 -14.70 -16.85
N PRO A 475 -27.84 -14.49 -17.80
CA PRO A 475 -26.45 -14.23 -17.48
C PRO A 475 -26.22 -13.05 -16.52
N GLU A 476 -27.00 -11.98 -16.66
CA GLU A 476 -26.89 -10.79 -15.82
C GLU A 476 -27.28 -11.07 -14.35
N LEU A 477 -28.39 -11.81 -14.14
CA LEU A 477 -28.87 -12.19 -12.82
C LEU A 477 -27.95 -13.24 -12.17
N ALA A 478 -27.40 -14.17 -12.96
CA ALA A 478 -26.42 -15.13 -12.46
C ALA A 478 -25.16 -14.40 -11.94
N GLU A 479 -24.64 -13.45 -12.72
CA GLU A 479 -23.48 -12.63 -12.32
C GLU A 479 -23.80 -11.76 -11.09
N ALA A 480 -24.99 -11.15 -11.04
CA ALA A 480 -25.44 -10.38 -9.88
C ALA A 480 -25.52 -11.26 -8.62
N MET A 481 -26.05 -12.47 -8.73
CA MET A 481 -26.13 -13.42 -7.61
C MET A 481 -24.76 -13.87 -7.12
N LEU A 482 -23.81 -14.16 -8.01
CA LEU A 482 -22.44 -14.52 -7.62
C LEU A 482 -21.74 -13.40 -6.84
N ARG A 483 -22.07 -12.14 -7.14
CA ARG A 483 -21.55 -10.96 -6.42
C ARG A 483 -22.31 -10.69 -5.12
N SER A 484 -23.50 -11.26 -4.94
CA SER A 484 -24.39 -10.99 -3.81
C SER A 484 -23.84 -11.49 -2.49
N LYS A 485 -23.96 -10.68 -1.43
CA LYS A 485 -23.75 -11.11 -0.03
C LYS A 485 -24.73 -12.22 0.40
N LYS A 486 -25.81 -12.42 -0.34
CA LYS A 486 -26.87 -13.40 -0.05
C LYS A 486 -26.72 -14.68 -0.87
N LEU A 487 -25.56 -14.91 -1.49
CA LEU A 487 -25.30 -16.10 -2.30
C LEU A 487 -25.57 -17.40 -1.52
N GLU A 488 -25.02 -17.54 -0.32
CA GLU A 488 -25.25 -18.74 0.50
C GLU A 488 -26.73 -18.92 0.87
N LEU A 489 -27.42 -17.82 1.18
CA LEU A 489 -28.86 -17.84 1.45
C LEU A 489 -29.65 -18.29 0.22
N PHE A 490 -29.28 -17.80 -0.97
CA PHE A 490 -29.87 -18.23 -2.23
C PHE A 490 -29.69 -19.73 -2.45
N GLU A 491 -28.46 -20.25 -2.33
CA GLU A 491 -28.17 -21.67 -2.51
C GLU A 491 -28.90 -22.55 -1.48
N LYS A 492 -29.01 -22.07 -0.23
CA LYS A 492 -29.78 -22.74 0.82
C LYS A 492 -31.28 -22.77 0.52
N ILE A 493 -31.87 -21.67 0.05
CA ILE A 493 -33.30 -21.63 -0.29
C ILE A 493 -33.59 -22.55 -1.47
N VAL A 494 -32.79 -22.48 -2.53
CA VAL A 494 -32.98 -23.30 -3.74
C VAL A 494 -32.82 -24.80 -3.45
N SER A 495 -31.94 -25.17 -2.53
CA SER A 495 -31.76 -26.58 -2.13
C SER A 495 -32.84 -27.10 -1.18
N GLN A 496 -33.39 -26.24 -0.32
CA GLN A 496 -34.35 -26.66 0.72
C GLN A 496 -35.81 -26.47 0.33
N VAL A 497 -36.12 -25.56 -0.58
CA VAL A 497 -37.49 -25.15 -0.89
C VAL A 497 -37.74 -25.27 -2.39
N LYS A 498 -38.87 -25.90 -2.77
CA LYS A 498 -39.33 -26.01 -4.16
C LYS A 498 -39.93 -24.69 -4.64
N VAL A 499 -39.08 -23.68 -4.88
CA VAL A 499 -39.45 -22.38 -5.44
C VAL A 499 -38.63 -22.13 -6.72
N PRO A 500 -39.18 -21.48 -7.76
CA PRO A 500 -38.40 -21.14 -8.95
C PRO A 500 -37.13 -20.36 -8.59
N PRO A 501 -35.92 -20.84 -8.94
CA PRO A 501 -34.66 -20.17 -8.59
C PRO A 501 -34.60 -18.72 -9.09
N VAL A 502 -35.15 -18.45 -10.28
CA VAL A 502 -35.25 -17.12 -10.85
C VAL A 502 -36.02 -16.16 -9.93
N LEU A 503 -37.11 -16.61 -9.30
CA LEU A 503 -37.89 -15.81 -8.37
C LEU A 503 -37.12 -15.51 -7.09
N VAL A 504 -36.40 -16.50 -6.55
CA VAL A 504 -35.58 -16.32 -5.36
C VAL A 504 -34.47 -15.31 -5.63
N ALA A 505 -33.72 -15.49 -6.73
CA ALA A 505 -32.65 -14.60 -7.13
C ALA A 505 -33.13 -13.15 -7.35
N SER A 506 -34.21 -12.97 -8.13
CA SER A 506 -34.77 -11.64 -8.40
C SER A 506 -35.29 -10.97 -7.13
N THR A 507 -35.91 -11.73 -6.22
CA THR A 507 -36.37 -11.20 -4.93
C THR A 507 -35.21 -10.72 -4.07
N LEU A 508 -34.16 -11.54 -3.95
CA LEU A 508 -33.02 -11.24 -3.10
C LEU A 508 -32.19 -10.04 -3.61
N GLU A 509 -32.03 -9.92 -4.93
CA GLU A 509 -31.19 -8.89 -5.56
C GLU A 509 -31.91 -7.62 -5.96
N TYR A 510 -33.17 -7.70 -6.39
CA TYR A 510 -33.91 -6.55 -6.90
C TYR A 510 -35.00 -6.12 -5.93
N THR A 511 -35.92 -7.02 -5.56
CA THR A 511 -37.08 -6.66 -4.74
C THR A 511 -36.67 -6.12 -3.36
N LEU A 512 -35.79 -6.82 -2.64
CA LEU A 512 -35.32 -6.35 -1.33
C LEU A 512 -34.55 -5.03 -1.40
N LYS A 513 -33.79 -4.78 -2.49
CA LYS A 513 -33.11 -3.50 -2.69
C LYS A 513 -34.11 -2.38 -3.00
N GLY A 514 -35.16 -2.68 -3.77
CA GLY A 514 -36.27 -1.76 -4.06
C GLY A 514 -37.00 -1.35 -2.79
N LEU A 515 -37.43 -2.32 -1.99
CA LEU A 515 -38.11 -2.06 -0.71
C LEU A 515 -37.27 -1.21 0.25
N LYS A 516 -35.95 -1.44 0.30
CA LYS A 516 -35.03 -0.61 1.09
C LYS A 516 -34.97 0.84 0.60
N ARG A 517 -35.00 1.07 -0.72
CA ARG A 517 -35.05 2.43 -1.29
C ARG A 517 -36.36 3.14 -0.99
N GLU A 518 -37.45 2.38 -0.85
CA GLU A 518 -38.77 2.88 -0.48
C GLU A 518 -38.98 3.02 1.04
N GLY A 519 -37.98 2.67 1.86
CA GLY A 519 -38.00 2.85 3.31
C GLY A 519 -38.67 1.73 4.10
N PHE A 520 -38.99 0.60 3.47
CA PHE A 520 -39.66 -0.54 4.11
C PHE A 520 -38.73 -1.56 4.76
N ALA A 521 -37.40 -1.42 4.65
CA ALA A 521 -36.43 -2.43 5.10
C ALA A 521 -35.09 -1.87 5.58
#